data_AF-A0A061AUI0-F1
#
_entry.id   AF-A0A061AUI0-F1
#
_cell.length_a   1.000
_cell.length_b   1.000
_cell.length_c   1.000
_cell.angle_alpha   90.00
_cell.angle_beta   90.00
_cell.angle_gamma   90.00
#
_symmetry.space_group_name_H-M   'P 1'
#
loop_
_entity.id
_entity.type
_entity.pdbx_description
1 polymer ?
#
loop_
_entity_poly.entity_id
_entity_poly.type
_entity_poly.pdbx_seq_one_letter_code
_entity_poly.pdbx_strand_id
1 'polypeptide(L)'
;MSPSPLEIKTSALTRLLKEEKLYQQELKDQESHIASMKAQNADPYELKKQVEVLDDTKRVIPELKKKISEMAQSLEDFLKTYDGAEDVTSAKEKLEEVKKFL
;
A
#
# COMPACT_ATOMS: atom_id res chain seq x y z
N MET A 1 20.80 1.35 20.27
CA MET A 1 20.89 -0.10 19.95
C MET A 1 20.40 -0.29 18.53
N SER A 2 20.90 -1.29 17.82
CA SER A 2 20.39 -1.63 16.48
C SER A 2 19.01 -2.28 16.61
N PRO A 3 18.06 -2.02 15.69
CA PRO A 3 16.74 -2.61 15.75
C PRO A 3 16.80 -4.13 15.56
N SER A 4 15.87 -4.84 16.20
CA SER A 4 15.77 -6.30 16.08
C SER A 4 15.27 -6.73 14.69
N PRO A 5 15.48 -7.99 14.29
CA PRO A 5 14.89 -8.52 13.06
C PRO A 5 13.36 -8.40 13.02
N LEU A 6 12.68 -8.56 14.17
CA LEU A 6 11.24 -8.37 14.30
C LEU A 6 10.83 -6.92 14.02
N GLU A 7 11.52 -5.97 14.65
CA GLU A 7 11.28 -4.54 14.47
C GLU A 7 11.52 -4.10 13.02
N ILE A 8 12.60 -4.60 12.40
CA ILE A 8 12.95 -4.29 11.00
C ILE A 8 11.85 -4.76 10.06
N LYS A 9 11.42 -6.03 10.14
CA LYS A 9 10.39 -6.60 9.27
C LYS A 9 9.03 -5.94 9.49
N THR A 10 8.64 -5.71 10.74
CA THR A 10 7.37 -5.04 11.09
C THR A 10 7.33 -3.60 10.59
N SER A 11 8.44 -2.87 10.75
CA SER A 11 8.57 -1.49 10.27
C SER A 11 8.56 -1.41 8.74
N ALA A 12 9.20 -2.38 8.05
CA ALA A 12 9.19 -2.45 6.60
C ALA A 12 7.76 -2.68 6.06
N LEU A 13 7.04 -3.66 6.61
CA LEU A 13 5.64 -3.90 6.24
C LEU A 13 4.75 -2.68 6.51
N THR A 14 4.95 -2.02 7.66
CA THR A 14 4.20 -0.82 8.03
C THR A 14 4.40 0.32 7.04
N ARG A 15 5.63 0.53 6.52
CA ARG A 15 5.89 1.56 5.50
C ARG A 15 5.17 1.26 4.19
N LEU A 16 5.22 0.01 3.73
CA LEU A 16 4.55 -0.39 2.48
C LEU A 16 3.01 -0.25 2.60
N LEU A 17 2.43 -0.59 3.75
CA LEU A 17 1.00 -0.38 4.01
C LEU A 17 0.60 1.10 4.04
N LYS A 18 1.48 1.98 4.54
CA LYS A 18 1.25 3.44 4.47
C LYS A 18 1.32 3.94 3.04
N GLU A 19 2.30 3.47 2.27
CA GLU A 19 2.45 3.80 0.85
C GLU A 19 1.21 3.37 0.06
N GLU A 20 0.68 2.17 0.32
CA GLU A 20 -0.55 1.69 -0.31
C GLU A 20 -1.74 2.62 -0.03
N LYS A 21 -1.93 3.04 1.22
CA LYS A 21 -2.99 3.97 1.60
C LYS A 21 -2.87 5.33 0.90
N LEU A 22 -1.65 5.82 0.71
CA LEU A 22 -1.39 7.06 -0.02
C LEU A 22 -1.81 6.93 -1.48
N TYR A 23 -1.44 5.83 -2.14
CA TYR A 23 -1.86 5.58 -3.52
C TYR A 23 -3.38 5.39 -3.66
N GLN A 24 -4.05 4.75 -2.70
CA GLN A 24 -5.51 4.65 -2.70
C GLN A 24 -6.18 6.02 -2.58
N GLN A 25 -5.65 6.87 -1.71
CA GLN A 25 -6.16 8.24 -1.56
C GLN A 25 -5.93 9.05 -2.85
N GLU A 26 -4.75 8.94 -3.46
CA GLU A 26 -4.43 9.60 -4.73
C GLU A 26 -5.37 9.15 -5.86
N LEU A 27 -5.61 7.84 -6.01
CA LEU A 27 -6.58 7.33 -6.98
C LEU A 27 -7.97 7.93 -6.79
N LYS A 28 -8.45 7.95 -5.54
CA LYS A 28 -9.77 8.49 -5.22
C LYS A 28 -9.88 9.98 -5.57
N ASP A 29 -8.83 10.74 -5.29
CA ASP A 29 -8.79 12.18 -5.57
C ASP A 29 -8.74 12.44 -7.08
N GLN A 30 -7.94 11.68 -7.83
CA GLN A 30 -7.88 11.75 -9.29
C GLN A 30 -9.22 11.34 -9.94
N GLU A 31 -9.85 10.27 -9.48
CA GLU A 31 -11.16 9.83 -9.97
C GLU A 31 -12.26 10.86 -9.69
N SER A 32 -12.26 11.45 -8.50
CA SER A 32 -13.15 12.55 -8.12
C SER A 32 -12.93 13.79 -9.01
N HIS A 33 -11.67 14.14 -9.27
CA HIS A 33 -11.32 15.25 -10.14
C HIS A 33 -11.81 15.03 -11.58
N ILE A 34 -11.57 13.84 -12.14
CA ILE A 34 -12.05 13.45 -13.48
C ILE A 34 -13.59 13.49 -13.55
N ALA A 35 -14.28 13.00 -12.51
CA ALA A 35 -15.74 13.05 -12.45
C ALA A 35 -16.26 14.49 -12.45
N SER A 36 -15.61 15.38 -11.69
CA SER A 36 -15.93 16.81 -11.66
C SER A 36 -15.71 17.48 -13.03
N MET A 37 -14.60 17.18 -13.71
CA MET A 37 -14.33 17.69 -15.07
C MET A 37 -15.39 17.24 -16.07
N LYS A 38 -15.82 15.98 -16.01
CA LYS A 38 -16.91 15.46 -16.84
C LYS A 38 -18.22 16.21 -16.59
N ALA A 39 -18.57 16.46 -15.33
CA ALA A 39 -19.78 17.19 -14.97
C ALA A 39 -19.77 18.65 -15.47
N GLN A 40 -18.58 19.24 -15.58
CA GLN A 40 -18.38 20.61 -16.06
C GLN A 40 -18.23 20.70 -17.59
N ASN A 41 -18.37 19.58 -18.33
CA ASN A 41 -18.10 19.50 -19.77
C ASN A 41 -16.73 20.08 -20.15
N ALA A 42 -15.69 19.74 -19.36
CA ALA A 42 -14.33 20.13 -19.64
C ALA A 42 -13.87 19.66 -21.04
N ASP A 43 -12.84 20.33 -21.56
CA ASP A 43 -12.29 20.01 -22.87
C ASP A 43 -11.84 18.53 -22.96
N PRO A 44 -12.17 17.81 -24.07
CA PRO A 44 -11.83 16.40 -24.19
C PRO A 44 -10.33 16.08 -24.11
N TYR A 45 -9.46 17.00 -24.57
CA TYR A 45 -8.02 16.80 -24.50
C TYR A 45 -7.52 16.96 -23.06
N GLU A 46 -8.04 17.93 -22.31
CA GLU A 46 -7.75 18.06 -20.87
C GLU A 46 -8.23 16.85 -20.07
N LEU A 47 -9.45 16.37 -20.33
CA LEU A 47 -9.99 15.18 -19.69
C LEU A 47 -9.13 13.94 -19.99
N LYS A 48 -8.68 13.78 -21.24
CA LYS A 48 -7.80 12.67 -21.63
C LYS A 48 -6.50 12.69 -20.85
N LYS A 49 -5.88 13.86 -20.67
CA LYS A 49 -4.64 13.99 -19.87
C LYS A 49 -4.83 13.54 -18.42
N GLN A 50 -5.94 13.91 -17.79
CA GLN A 50 -6.19 13.47 -16.41
C GLN A 50 -6.41 11.96 -16.31
N VAL A 51 -7.06 11.35 -17.32
CA VAL A 51 -7.16 9.89 -17.40
C VAL A 51 -5.79 9.23 -17.57
N GLU A 52 -4.90 9.80 -18.39
CA GLU A 52 -3.52 9.29 -18.54
C GLU A 52 -2.75 9.35 -17.20
N VAL A 53 -2.90 10.44 -16.43
CA VAL A 53 -2.32 10.57 -15.08
C VAL A 53 -2.88 9.49 -14.13
N LEU A 54 -4.19 9.26 -14.14
CA LEU A 54 -4.83 8.21 -13.34
C LEU A 54 -4.30 6.82 -13.70
N ASP A 55 -4.12 6.55 -15.00
CA ASP A 55 -3.61 5.27 -15.48
C ASP A 55 -2.15 5.06 -15.07
N ASP A 56 -1.32 6.11 -15.05
CA ASP A 56 0.05 6.04 -14.56
C ASP A 56 0.10 5.68 -13.07
N THR A 57 -0.75 6.29 -12.23
CA THR A 57 -0.86 5.91 -10.81
C THR A 57 -1.29 4.44 -10.67
N LYS A 58 -2.28 4.00 -11.47
CA LYS A 58 -2.75 2.59 -11.47
C LYS A 58 -1.65 1.59 -11.84
N ARG A 59 -0.70 1.96 -12.70
CA ARG A 59 0.39 1.07 -13.14
C ARG A 59 1.38 0.71 -12.03
N VAL A 60 1.53 1.56 -11.01
CA VAL A 60 2.48 1.34 -9.90
C VAL A 60 1.93 0.38 -8.84
N ILE A 61 0.61 0.37 -8.65
CA ILE A 61 -0.07 -0.38 -7.58
C ILE A 61 0.21 -1.90 -7.61
N PRO A 62 0.22 -2.60 -8.75
CA PRO A 62 0.49 -4.03 -8.78
C PRO A 62 1.87 -4.39 -8.20
N GLU A 63 2.90 -3.61 -8.50
CA GLU A 63 4.24 -3.87 -7.96
C GLU A 63 4.29 -3.63 -6.45
N LEU A 64 3.61 -2.58 -5.96
CA LEU A 64 3.50 -2.32 -4.53
C LEU A 64 2.77 -3.46 -3.80
N LYS A 65 1.63 -3.93 -4.32
CA LYS A 65 0.89 -5.06 -3.74
C LYS A 65 1.73 -6.34 -3.70
N LYS A 66 2.52 -6.59 -4.74
CA LYS A 66 3.49 -7.70 -4.77
C LYS A 66 4.53 -7.56 -3.64
N LYS A 67 5.15 -6.38 -3.49
CA LYS A 67 6.12 -6.11 -2.41
C LYS A 67 5.51 -6.28 -1.03
N ILE A 68 4.27 -5.83 -0.82
CA ILE A 68 3.57 -6.02 0.46
C ILE A 68 3.34 -7.52 0.74
N SER A 69 2.90 -8.28 -0.26
CA SER A 69 2.67 -9.72 -0.13
C SER A 69 3.96 -10.48 0.22
N GLU A 70 5.06 -10.17 -0.46
CA GLU A 70 6.37 -10.76 -0.20
C GLU A 70 6.88 -10.41 1.21
N MET A 71 6.71 -9.15 1.64
CA MET A 71 7.13 -8.72 2.98
C MET A 71 6.27 -9.36 4.08
N ALA A 72 4.96 -9.45 3.87
CA ALA A 72 4.03 -10.12 4.77
C ALA A 72 4.39 -11.60 4.94
N GLN A 73 4.62 -12.31 3.83
CA GLN A 73 5.08 -13.70 3.85
C GLN A 73 6.41 -13.86 4.62
N SER A 74 7.38 -12.97 4.38
CA SER A 74 8.67 -12.97 5.09
C SER A 74 8.55 -12.68 6.60
N LEU A 75 7.53 -11.92 7.02
CA LEU A 75 7.23 -11.69 8.43
C LEU A 75 6.48 -12.88 9.05
N GLU A 76 5.52 -13.47 8.34
CA GLU A 76 4.82 -14.69 8.78
C GLU A 76 5.79 -15.85 9.00
N ASP A 77 6.69 -16.09 8.04
CA ASP A 77 7.67 -17.18 8.14
C ASP A 77 8.66 -16.95 9.26
N PHE A 78 9.07 -15.70 9.50
CA PHE A 78 9.89 -15.34 10.65
C PHE A 78 9.17 -15.64 11.96
N LEU A 79 7.89 -15.28 12.09
CA LEU A 79 7.10 -15.50 13.31
C LEU A 79 6.85 -16.99 13.60
N LYS A 80 6.79 -17.86 12.59
CA LYS A 80 6.62 -19.32 12.78
C LYS A 80 7.79 -19.94 13.55
N THR A 81 8.99 -19.39 13.42
CA THR A 81 10.20 -19.91 14.07
C THR A 81 10.72 -18.99 15.18
N TYR A 82 10.01 -17.92 15.50
CA TYR A 82 10.45 -16.93 16.49
C TYR A 82 10.16 -17.43 17.91
N ASP A 83 11.20 -17.51 18.74
CA ASP A 83 11.15 -17.98 20.14
C ASP A 83 11.63 -16.90 21.14
N GLY A 84 11.84 -15.66 20.67
CA GLY A 84 12.25 -14.53 21.50
C GLY A 84 11.13 -13.99 22.39
N ALA A 85 11.52 -13.08 23.30
CA ALA A 85 10.61 -12.49 24.29
C ALA A 85 9.98 -11.16 23.86
N GLU A 86 10.24 -10.69 22.63
CA GLU A 86 9.69 -9.42 22.15
C GLU A 86 8.18 -9.54 21.91
N ASP A 87 7.46 -8.43 22.08
CA ASP A 87 6.03 -8.38 21.77
C ASP A 87 5.80 -8.46 20.25
N VAL A 88 5.06 -9.48 19.83
CA VAL A 88 4.71 -9.74 18.43
C VAL A 88 3.33 -9.18 18.04
N THR A 89 2.63 -8.49 18.95
CA THR A 89 1.28 -7.98 18.72
C THR A 89 1.22 -7.07 17.49
N SER A 90 2.13 -6.08 17.41
CA SER A 90 2.19 -5.17 16.26
C SER A 90 2.44 -5.90 14.94
N ALA A 91 3.32 -6.91 14.94
CA ALA A 91 3.59 -7.72 13.75
C ALA A 91 2.32 -8.47 13.28
N LYS A 92 1.59 -9.09 14.21
CA LYS A 92 0.32 -9.79 13.93
C LYS A 92 -0.75 -8.84 13.42
N GLU A 93 -0.90 -7.66 14.02
CA GLU A 93 -1.85 -6.64 13.56
C GLU A 93 -1.57 -6.21 12.12
N LYS A 94 -0.30 -6.04 11.75
CA LYS A 94 0.07 -5.68 10.37
C LYS A 94 -0.21 -6.80 9.38
N LEU A 95 -0.04 -8.06 9.78
CA LEU A 95 -0.44 -9.20 8.94
C LEU A 95 -1.95 -9.32 8.77
N GLU A 96 -2.74 -9.05 9.81
CA GLU A 96 -4.20 -8.99 9.70
C GLU A 96 -4.67 -7.80 8.86
N GLU A 97 -3.97 -6.66 8.93
CA GLU A 97 -4.19 -5.54 8.02
C GLU A 97 -3.95 -5.94 6.56
N VAL A 98 -2.94 -6.79 6.31
CA VAL A 98 -2.65 -7.28 4.96
C VAL A 98 -3.77 -8.13 4.37
N LYS A 99 -4.32 -9.05 5.18
CA LYS A 99 -5.41 -9.94 4.77
C LYS A 99 -6.72 -9.22 4.45
N LYS A 100 -6.88 -7.97 4.88
CA LYS A 100 -8.08 -7.17 4.60
C LYS A 100 -8.04 -6.51 3.22
N PHE A 101 -6.85 -6.38 2.61
CA PHE A 101 -6.68 -5.66 1.33
C PHE A 101 -6.33 -6.57 0.14
N LEU A 102 -5.72 -7.74 0.39
CA LEU A 102 -5.49 -8.81 -0.59
C LEU A 102 -6.70 -9.74 -0.67
#